data_AF-A0A9D6H3A4-F1
#
_entry.id   AF-A0A9D6H3A4-F1
#
_cell.length_a   1.000
_cell.length_b   1.000
_cell.length_c   1.000
_cell.angle_alpha   90.00
_cell.angle_beta   90.00
_cell.angle_gamma   90.00
#
_symmetry.space_group_name_H-M   'P 1'
#
loop_
_entity.id
_entity.type
_entity.pdbx_description
1 polymer ?
#
loop_
_entity_poly.entity_id
_entity_poly.type
_entity_poly.pdbx_seq_one_letter_code
_entity_poly.pdbx_strand_id
1 'polypeptide(L)' 'MSDLSPLEEHFSRLLPEILALWGSPACYGHIEALLIDSRGGRQGFPADVYSDLSLLLTMVQRPKGPYDIWSDAADADKSA' A
#
# COMPACT_ATOMS: atom_id res chain seq x y z
N MET A 1 25.24 12.98 4.49
CA MET A 1 24.00 12.21 4.70
C MET A 1 23.15 12.53 3.50
N SER A 2 22.76 11.55 2.70
CA SER A 2 21.83 11.81 1.59
C SER A 2 20.50 12.25 2.20
N ASP A 3 19.87 13.28 1.63
CA ASP A 3 18.52 13.72 2.01
C ASP A 3 17.43 12.82 1.39
N LEU A 4 17.82 11.73 0.74
CA LEU A 4 16.95 10.82 0.02
C LEU A 4 16.45 9.72 0.96
N SER A 5 15.18 9.36 0.80
CA SER A 5 14.60 8.20 1.48
C SER A 5 15.30 6.91 1.05
N PRO A 6 15.38 5.89 1.93
CA PRO A 6 15.87 4.56 1.56
C PRO A 6 15.25 4.02 0.28
N LEU A 7 13.95 4.30 0.05
CA LEU A 7 13.24 3.98 -1.19
C LEU A 7 13.86 4.66 -2.42
N GLU A 8 14.19 5.95 -2.34
CA GLU A 8 14.79 6.71 -3.44
C GLU A 8 16.22 6.25 -3.74
N GLU A 9 17.00 5.95 -2.70
CA GLU A 9 18.38 5.49 -2.85
C GLU A 9 18.47 4.12 -3.53
N HIS A 10 17.58 3.20 -3.16
CA HIS A 10 17.63 1.80 -3.60
C HIS A 10 16.74 1.54 -4.82
N PHE A 11 15.64 2.29 -4.95
CA PHE A 11 14.57 2.06 -5.92
C PHE A 11 14.04 3.37 -6.53
N SER A 12 14.95 4.23 -7.00
CA SER A 12 14.63 5.50 -7.66
C SER A 12 13.60 5.41 -8.80
N ARG A 13 13.45 4.24 -9.44
CA ARG A 13 12.44 4.00 -10.50
C ARG A 13 11.02 3.89 -9.98
N LEU A 14 10.82 3.45 -8.74
CA LEU A 14 9.48 3.30 -8.15
C LEU A 14 8.87 4.66 -7.79
N LEU A 15 9.70 5.66 -7.51
CA LEU A 15 9.24 6.99 -7.13
C LEU A 15 8.33 7.66 -8.17
N PRO A 16 8.73 7.78 -9.46
CA PRO A 16 7.86 8.37 -10.46
C PRO A 16 6.58 7.55 -10.69
N GLU A 17 6.61 6.23 -10.48
CA GLU A 17 5.42 5.37 -10.58
C GLU A 17 4.43 5.66 -9.44
N ILE A 18 4.93 5.72 -8.21
CA ILE A 18 4.13 6.05 -7.03
C ILE A 18 3.58 7.48 -7.14
N LEU A 19 4.40 8.45 -7.55
CA LEU A 19 3.99 9.85 -7.73
C LEU A 19 2.93 10.01 -8.83
N ALA A 20 3.03 9.26 -9.92
CA ALA A 20 2.04 9.29 -11.00
C ALA A 20 0.66 8.77 -10.55
N LEU A 21 0.64 7.87 -9.55
CA LEU A 21 -0.59 7.31 -9.00
C LEU A 21 -1.03 8.02 -7.71
N TRP A 22 -0.20 8.89 -7.13
CA TRP A 22 -0.44 9.47 -5.81
C TRP A 22 -1.75 10.26 -5.76
N GLY A 23 -2.57 10.01 -4.74
CA GLY A 23 -3.92 10.57 -4.61
C GLY A 23 -5.01 9.85 -5.42
N SER A 24 -4.65 8.88 -6.28
CA SER A 24 -5.60 7.96 -6.91
C SER A 24 -5.83 6.72 -6.03
N PRO A 25 -7.04 6.14 -6.01
CA PRO A 25 -7.29 4.84 -5.38
C PRO A 25 -6.42 3.72 -5.96
N ALA A 26 -5.92 3.87 -7.20
CA ALA A 26 -4.99 2.92 -7.82
C ALA A 26 -3.62 2.87 -7.13
N CYS A 27 -3.23 3.94 -6.40
CA CYS A 27 -1.95 3.99 -5.68
C CYS A 27 -1.85 2.91 -4.60
N TYR A 28 -2.96 2.67 -3.89
CA TYR A 28 -2.99 1.67 -2.83
C TYR A 28 -2.68 0.28 -3.38
N GLY A 29 -3.39 -0.13 -4.44
CA GLY A 29 -3.18 -1.42 -5.08
C GLY A 29 -1.78 -1.56 -5.70
N HIS A 30 -1.20 -0.47 -6.18
CA HIS A 30 0.17 -0.49 -6.70
C HIS A 30 1.21 -0.72 -5.57
N ILE A 31 1.12 0.01 -4.46
CA ILE A 31 2.03 -0.18 -3.31
C ILE A 31 1.81 -1.56 -2.67
N GLU A 32 0.56 -1.99 -2.53
CA GLU A 32 0.21 -3.33 -2.04
C GLU A 32 0.78 -4.43 -2.94
N ALA A 33 0.70 -4.28 -4.26
CA ALA A 33 1.30 -5.23 -5.22
C ALA A 33 2.84 -5.24 -5.18
N LEU A 34 3.48 -4.15 -4.78
CA LEU A 34 4.93 -4.12 -4.55
C LEU A 34 5.29 -4.95 -3.30
N LEU A 35 4.47 -4.86 -2.25
CA LEU A 35 4.69 -5.56 -0.98
C LEU A 35 4.29 -7.05 -1.04
N ILE A 36 3.24 -7.39 -1.78
CA ILE A 36 2.72 -8.76 -1.90
C ILE A 36 3.41 -9.49 -3.06
N ASP A 37 4.22 -10.50 -2.74
CA ASP A 37 4.79 -11.40 -3.74
C ASP A 37 3.72 -12.35 -4.29
N SER A 38 3.19 -12.03 -5.47
CA SER A 38 2.19 -12.85 -6.16
C SER A 38 2.79 -13.87 -7.13
N ARG A 39 4.10 -13.83 -7.40
CA ARG A 39 4.75 -14.67 -8.43
C ARG A 39 5.79 -15.64 -7.87
N GLY A 40 6.24 -15.44 -6.63
CA GLY A 40 7.23 -16.27 -5.97
C GLY A 40 8.64 -15.99 -6.50
N GLY A 41 9.56 -15.70 -5.58
CA GLY A 41 11.00 -15.64 -5.88
C GLY A 41 11.64 -14.26 -5.88
N ARG A 42 11.01 -13.26 -5.23
CA ARG A 42 11.71 -12.00 -4.93
C ARG A 42 12.48 -12.08 -3.61
N GLN A 43 13.61 -11.37 -3.54
CA GLN A 43 14.48 -11.29 -2.36
C GLN A 43 13.87 -10.48 -1.19
N GLY A 44 12.62 -10.00 -1.33
CA GLY A 44 12.02 -9.03 -0.42
C GLY A 44 12.62 -7.63 -0.57
N PHE A 45 12.09 -6.68 0.18
CA PHE A 45 12.70 -5.36 0.35
C PHE A 45 13.56 -5.34 1.61
N PRO A 46 14.65 -4.54 1.64
CA PRO A 46 15.33 -4.21 2.89
C PRO A 46 14.34 -3.66 3.92
N ALA A 47 14.58 -3.90 5.21
CA ALA A 47 13.67 -3.50 6.29
C ALA A 47 13.34 -2.00 6.27
N ASP A 48 14.31 -1.17 5.91
CA ASP A 48 14.15 0.29 5.83
C ASP A 48 13.20 0.68 4.68
N VAL A 49 13.38 0.07 3.50
CA VAL A 49 12.51 0.27 2.33
C VAL A 49 11.10 -0.27 2.58
N TYR A 50 10.98 -1.41 3.26
CA TYR A 50 9.69 -1.98 3.64
C TYR A 50 8.95 -1.06 4.62
N SER A 51 9.66 -0.44 5.57
CA SER A 51 9.09 0.49 6.53
C SER A 51 8.54 1.74 5.84
N ASP A 52 9.29 2.30 4.88
CA ASP A 52 8.83 3.42 4.05
C ASP A 52 7.57 3.05 3.25
N LEU A 53 7.58 1.93 2.53
CA LEU A 53 6.43 1.48 1.75
C LEU A 53 5.19 1.22 2.63
N SER A 54 5.39 0.65 3.82
CA SER A 54 4.32 0.42 4.79
C SER A 54 3.74 1.73 5.30
N LEU A 55 4.60 2.72 5.59
CA LEU A 55 4.16 4.06 5.98
C LEU A 55 3.33 4.72 4.87
N LEU A 56 3.83 4.69 3.62
CA LEU A 56 3.09 5.20 2.47
C LEU A 56 1.72 4.51 2.32
N LEU A 57 1.65 3.20 2.52
CA LEU A 57 0.39 2.44 2.46
C LEU A 57 -0.64 2.91 3.51
N THR A 58 -0.19 3.33 4.70
CA THR A 58 -1.08 3.89 5.73
C THR A 58 -1.57 5.30 5.41
N MET A 59 -0.83 6.05 4.59
CA MET A 59 -1.19 7.40 4.16
C MET A 59 -2.13 7.40 2.95
N VAL A 60 -1.96 6.44 2.03
CA VAL A 60 -2.79 6.34 0.84
C VAL A 60 -4.19 5.87 1.21
N GLN A 61 -5.20 6.51 0.61
CA GLN A 61 -6.58 6.11 0.81
C GLN A 61 -6.79 4.67 0.35
N ARG A 62 -7.09 3.78 1.31
CA ARG A 62 -7.50 2.42 1.00
C ARG A 62 -8.82 2.50 0.21
N PRO A 63 -8.88 1.98 -1.02
CA PRO A 63 -10.13 1.91 -1.74
C PRO A 63 -11.11 1.10 -0.88
N LYS A 64 -12.35 1.61 -0.74
CA LYS A 64 -13.43 0.81 -0.16
C LYS A 64 -13.56 -0.45 -1.00
N GLY A 65 -13.12 -1.57 -0.43
CA GLY A 65 -13.22 -2.86 -1.09
C GLY A 65 -14.67 -3.11 -1.46
N PRO A 66 -14.95 -3.81 -2.58
CA PRO A 66 -16.31 -4.02 -3.05
C PRO A 66 -17.17 -4.89 -2.12
N TYR A 67 -16.67 -5.31 -0.95
CA TYR A 67 -17.40 -6.21 -0.05
C TYR A 67 -16.86 -6.14 1.39
N ASP A 68 -17.48 -5.33 2.24
CA ASP A 68 -17.59 -5.67 3.66
C ASP A 68 -18.87 -6.49 3.84
N ILE A 69 -18.80 -7.79 3.54
CA ILE A 69 -19.95 -8.73 3.63
C ILE A 69 -20.50 -8.81 5.06
N TRP A 70 -19.71 -8.36 6.03
CA TRP A 70 -20.03 -8.37 7.45
C TRP A 70 -20.40 -6.99 8.02
N SER A 71 -20.44 -5.93 7.22
CA SER A 71 -20.89 -4.62 7.71
C SER A 71 -22.41 -4.55 7.91
N ASP A 72 -23.19 -5.36 7.18
CA ASP A 72 -24.66 -5.40 7.28
C ASP A 72 -25.16 -6.21 8.48
N ALA A 73 -24.34 -7.11 9.04
CA ALA A 73 -24.74 -7.94 10.18
C ALA A 73 -24.79 -7.17 11.50
N ALA A 74 -24.12 -6.01 11.58
CA ALA A 74 -24.05 -5.20 12.80
C ALA A 74 -25.31 -4.33 13.01
N ASP A 75 -26.08 -4.04 11.95
CA ASP A 75 -27.30 -3.23 12.06
C ASP A 75 -28.57 -4.07 12.32
N ALA A 76 -28.51 -5.39 12.12
CA ALA A 76 -29.64 -6.29 12.34
C ALA A 76 -29.93 -6.57 13.83
N ASP A 77 -28.96 -6.38 14.74
CA ASP A 77 -29.12 -6.67 16.17
C ASP A 77 -29.71 -5.50 16.98
N LYS A 78 -29.88 -4.31 16.37
CA LYS A 78 -30.37 -3.12 17.09
C LYS A 78 -31.89 -2.91 17.04
N SER A 79 -32.64 -3.89 16.53
CA SER A 79 -34.09 -3.80 16.36
C SER A 79 -34.85 -4.97 17.03
N ALA A 80 -34.42 -5.39 18.22
CA ALA A 80 -35.15 -6.34 19.07
C ALA A 80 -35.51 -5.73 20.43
#